data_AF-A0A067BMI1-F1
#
_entry.id   AF-A0A067BMI1-F1
#
_cell.length_a   1.000
_cell.length_b   1.000
_cell.length_c   1.000
_cell.angle_alpha   90.00
_cell.angle_beta   90.00
_cell.angle_gamma   90.00
#
_symmetry.space_group_name_H-M   'P 1'
#
loop_
_entity.id
_entity.type
_entity.pdbx_description
1 polymer ?
#
loop_
_entity_poly.entity_id
_entity_poly.type
_entity_poly.pdbx_seq_one_letter_code
_entity_poly.pdbx_strand_id
1 'polypeptide(L)'
;MTTTHPAFVRTLANLINNERVTPTVTDFAEADLFPSTQDAATGAPLTPLLATAATDVEAALAAADALHSSGVWTRLLRSSERDVVFERFATELEARHEDIRIAEMIDVGDRNAISNYGPSVLRNPSQLRNASLKDEAENVDVWAPLASGKGALRAIPLGPIA
;
A
#
# COMPACT_ATOMS: atom_id res chain seq x y z
N MET A 1 8.24 -12.90 -25.85
CA MET A 1 9.26 -12.78 -24.79
C MET A 1 8.53 -12.91 -23.47
N THR A 2 8.83 -13.92 -22.65
CA THR A 2 8.27 -14.05 -21.30
C THR A 2 9.00 -13.05 -20.41
N THR A 3 8.44 -11.85 -20.26
CA THR A 3 8.92 -10.88 -19.27
C THR A 3 8.65 -11.45 -17.88
N THR A 4 9.71 -11.89 -17.22
CA THR A 4 9.65 -12.33 -15.83
C THR A 4 9.40 -11.09 -14.96
N HIS A 5 8.17 -10.94 -14.44
CA HIS A 5 7.86 -9.84 -13.52
C HIS A 5 8.78 -9.86 -12.28
N PRO A 6 9.02 -8.72 -11.63
CA PRO A 6 9.82 -8.66 -10.41
C PRO A 6 9.29 -9.56 -9.29
N ALA A 7 10.15 -9.93 -8.33
CA ALA A 7 9.73 -10.76 -7.20
C ALA A 7 8.66 -10.07 -6.32
N PHE A 8 8.74 -8.74 -6.19
CA PHE A 8 7.86 -7.96 -5.30
C PHE A 8 6.39 -7.90 -5.75
N VAL A 9 6.07 -8.23 -7.00
CA VAL A 9 4.66 -8.40 -7.47
C VAL A 9 4.20 -9.86 -7.49
N ARG A 10 5.10 -10.80 -7.23
CA ARG A 10 4.81 -12.26 -7.27
C ARG A 10 4.67 -12.87 -5.89
N THR A 11 5.10 -12.18 -4.84
CA THR A 11 5.04 -12.66 -3.47
C THR A 11 4.51 -11.58 -2.56
N LEU A 12 3.34 -11.83 -1.98
CA LEU A 12 2.69 -10.97 -1.00
C LEU A 12 2.80 -11.61 0.38
N ALA A 13 3.07 -10.78 1.39
CA ALA A 13 3.15 -11.20 2.78
C ALA A 13 2.41 -10.18 3.66
N ASN A 14 1.82 -10.66 4.75
CA ASN A 14 1.36 -9.79 5.82
C ASN A 14 2.57 -9.21 6.55
N LEU A 15 2.47 -7.96 7.01
CA LEU A 15 3.44 -7.37 7.93
C LEU A 15 2.80 -7.29 9.32
N ILE A 16 3.25 -8.13 10.25
CA ILE A 16 2.68 -8.25 11.60
C ILE A 16 3.81 -8.08 12.59
N ASN A 17 3.75 -7.02 13.41
CA ASN A 17 4.74 -6.74 14.45
C ASN A 17 6.21 -6.78 13.94
N ASN A 18 6.48 -6.13 12.80
CA ASN A 18 7.77 -6.13 12.09
C ASN A 18 8.21 -7.47 11.48
N GLU A 19 7.35 -8.48 11.46
CA GLU A 19 7.62 -9.77 10.83
C GLU A 19 6.81 -9.94 9.55
N ARG A 20 7.44 -10.58 8.55
CA ARG A 20 6.76 -10.99 7.32
C ARG A 20 6.11 -12.35 7.55
N VAL A 21 4.79 -12.41 7.46
CA VAL A 21 4.00 -13.63 7.64
C VAL A 21 3.35 -13.98 6.29
N THR A 22 3.64 -15.18 5.78
CA THR A 22 3.04 -15.64 4.52
C THR A 22 1.57 -16.01 4.74
N PRO A 23 0.62 -15.37 4.03
CA PRO A 23 -0.79 -15.75 4.10
C PRO A 23 -0.97 -17.17 3.54
N THR A 24 -1.92 -17.93 4.09
CA THR A 24 -2.14 -19.33 3.71
C THR A 24 -3.60 -19.67 3.41
N VAL A 25 -4.53 -18.75 3.68
CA VAL A 25 -5.96 -19.02 3.51
C VAL A 25 -6.34 -18.87 2.04
N THR A 26 -6.81 -19.97 1.46
CA THR A 26 -7.29 -20.03 0.06
C THR A 26 -8.81 -20.13 -0.06
N ASP A 27 -9.50 -20.50 1.02
CA ASP A 27 -10.94 -20.75 1.04
C ASP A 27 -11.70 -19.49 1.50
N PHE A 28 -12.00 -18.60 0.54
CA PHE A 28 -12.80 -17.39 0.76
C PHE A 28 -13.47 -16.98 -0.56
N ALA A 29 -14.65 -16.36 -0.46
CA ALA A 29 -15.54 -16.13 -1.60
C ALA A 29 -14.91 -15.37 -2.78
N GLU A 30 -13.99 -14.44 -2.51
CA GLU A 30 -13.33 -13.67 -3.57
C GLU A 30 -12.38 -14.52 -4.41
N ALA A 31 -11.73 -15.54 -3.81
CA ALA A 31 -10.80 -16.42 -4.52
C ALA A 31 -11.49 -17.30 -5.58
N ASP A 32 -12.78 -17.58 -5.42
CA ASP A 32 -13.56 -18.33 -6.41
C ASP A 32 -13.79 -17.52 -7.70
N LEU A 33 -13.83 -16.19 -7.58
CA LEU A 33 -14.03 -15.26 -8.70
C LEU A 33 -12.69 -14.76 -9.26
N PHE A 34 -11.71 -14.56 -8.39
CA PHE A 34 -10.40 -13.98 -8.68
C PHE A 34 -9.29 -14.79 -7.98
N PRO A 35 -8.90 -15.95 -8.54
CA PRO A 35 -7.99 -16.89 -7.86
C PRO A 35 -6.54 -16.38 -7.75
N SER A 36 -6.21 -15.31 -8.46
CA SER A 36 -4.88 -14.70 -8.46
C SER A 36 -4.98 -13.21 -8.76
N THR A 37 -4.01 -12.43 -8.30
CA THR A 37 -3.72 -11.14 -8.92
C THR A 37 -3.30 -11.36 -10.37
N GLN A 38 -3.51 -10.36 -11.22
CA GLN A 38 -3.26 -10.45 -12.65
C GLN A 38 -2.43 -9.25 -13.10
N ASP A 39 -1.57 -9.46 -14.09
CA ASP A 39 -0.93 -8.35 -14.81
C ASP A 39 -2.02 -7.59 -15.56
N ALA A 40 -2.27 -6.35 -15.16
CA ALA A 40 -3.31 -5.51 -15.74
C ALA A 40 -3.16 -5.29 -17.26
N ALA A 41 -1.94 -5.40 -17.81
CA ALA A 41 -1.70 -5.26 -19.24
C ALA A 41 -2.05 -6.51 -20.05
N THR A 42 -1.92 -7.70 -19.46
CA THR A 42 -2.01 -8.98 -20.19
C THR A 42 -3.12 -9.89 -19.70
N GLY A 43 -3.66 -9.66 -18.51
CA GLY A 43 -4.54 -10.56 -17.78
C GLY A 43 -3.85 -11.83 -17.27
N ALA A 44 -2.52 -11.94 -17.41
CA ALA A 44 -1.79 -13.13 -16.99
C ALA A 44 -1.76 -13.23 -15.45
N PRO A 45 -1.96 -14.43 -14.88
CA PRO A 45 -1.91 -14.63 -13.43
C PRO A 45 -0.51 -14.36 -12.86
N LEU A 46 -0.43 -13.69 -11.71
CA LEU A 46 0.82 -13.29 -11.05
C LEU A 46 1.06 -14.03 -9.74
N THR A 47 0.20 -13.82 -8.74
CA THR A 47 0.29 -14.48 -7.43
C THR A 47 -1.07 -14.97 -6.98
N PRO A 48 -1.18 -16.15 -6.33
CA PRO A 48 -2.45 -16.61 -5.78
C PRO A 48 -3.07 -15.56 -4.85
N LEU A 49 -4.39 -15.39 -4.93
CA LEU A 49 -5.10 -14.54 -3.99
C LEU A 49 -5.23 -15.32 -2.67
N LEU A 50 -4.54 -14.84 -1.63
CA LEU A 50 -4.51 -15.48 -0.31
C LEU A 50 -5.03 -14.50 0.73
N ALA A 51 -5.92 -14.96 1.59
CA ALA A 51 -6.42 -14.17 2.71
C ALA A 51 -5.49 -14.30 3.93
N THR A 52 -5.50 -13.25 4.76
CA THR A 52 -4.88 -13.27 6.09
C THR A 52 -5.68 -14.21 6.99
N ALA A 53 -5.00 -15.12 7.69
CA ALA A 53 -5.65 -16.03 8.62
C ALA A 53 -6.27 -15.26 9.80
N ALA A 54 -7.40 -15.74 10.33
CA ALA A 54 -8.04 -15.10 11.49
C ALA A 54 -7.07 -14.95 12.67
N THR A 55 -6.23 -15.95 12.93
CA THR A 55 -5.18 -15.90 13.97
C THR A 55 -4.13 -14.83 13.71
N ASP A 56 -3.78 -14.58 12.45
CA ASP A 56 -2.83 -13.53 12.05
C ASP A 56 -3.45 -12.14 12.21
N VAL A 57 -4.75 -12.01 11.92
CA VAL A 57 -5.52 -10.78 12.19
C VAL A 57 -5.53 -10.48 13.69
N GLU A 58 -5.84 -11.47 14.52
CA GLU A 58 -5.81 -11.32 15.99
C GLU A 58 -4.41 -10.94 16.50
N ALA A 59 -3.35 -11.54 15.96
CA ALA A 59 -1.97 -11.18 16.30
C ALA A 59 -1.64 -9.72 15.91
N ALA A 60 -2.09 -9.26 14.75
CA ALA A 60 -1.93 -7.88 14.32
C ALA A 60 -2.69 -6.90 15.21
N LEU A 61 -3.93 -7.24 15.59
CA LEU A 61 -4.75 -6.45 16.52
C LEU A 61 -4.11 -6.36 17.91
N ALA A 62 -3.62 -7.47 18.45
CA ALA A 62 -2.94 -7.50 19.74
C ALA A 62 -1.64 -6.67 19.72
N ALA A 63 -0.86 -6.73 18.64
CA ALA A 63 0.35 -5.92 18.49
C ALA A 63 0.02 -4.42 18.40
N ALA A 64 -1.01 -4.05 17.64
CA ALA A 64 -1.48 -2.68 17.54
C ALA A 64 -2.00 -2.13 18.88
N ASP A 65 -2.78 -2.92 19.62
CA ASP A 65 -3.28 -2.56 20.94
C ASP A 65 -2.14 -2.37 21.95
N ALA A 66 -1.17 -3.28 21.98
CA ALA A 66 0.00 -3.15 22.84
C ALA A 66 0.81 -1.88 22.53
N LEU A 67 1.02 -1.58 21.24
CA LEU A 67 1.72 -0.37 20.81
C LEU A 67 0.94 0.90 21.22
N HIS A 68 -0.38 0.89 21.05
CA HIS A 68 -1.26 1.99 21.46
C HIS A 68 -1.23 2.20 22.98
N SER A 69 -1.53 1.15 23.74
CA SER A 69 -1.65 1.16 25.20
C SER A 69 -0.34 1.50 25.90
N SER A 70 0.82 1.12 25.33
CA SER A 70 2.14 1.54 25.86
C SER A 70 2.44 3.03 25.69
N GLY A 71 1.71 3.72 24.80
CA GLY A 71 1.91 5.11 24.43
C GLY A 71 3.25 5.39 23.73
N VAL A 72 4.02 4.36 23.33
CA VAL A 72 5.33 4.52 22.67
C VAL A 72 5.15 5.32 21.37
N TRP A 73 4.20 4.93 20.53
CA TRP A 73 3.91 5.63 19.28
C TRP A 73 3.46 7.08 19.53
N THR A 74 2.58 7.30 20.51
CA THR A 74 2.14 8.65 20.90
C THR A 74 3.29 9.54 21.36
N ARG A 75 4.25 8.99 22.12
CA ARG A 75 5.45 9.73 22.53
C ARG A 75 6.34 10.06 21.35
N LEU A 76 6.56 9.10 20.44
CA LEU A 76 7.30 9.33 19.20
C LEU A 76 6.67 10.48 18.39
N LEU A 77 5.35 10.44 18.17
CA LEU A 77 4.65 11.47 17.38
C LEU A 77 4.76 12.89 17.96
N ARG A 78 5.04 13.01 19.26
CA ARG A 78 5.21 14.31 19.96
C ARG A 78 6.67 14.71 20.15
N SER A 79 7.62 13.88 19.74
CA SER A 79 9.05 14.17 19.87
C SER A 79 9.65 14.62 18.53
N SER A 80 10.81 15.28 18.59
CA SER A 80 11.60 15.62 17.40
C SER A 80 12.15 14.39 16.67
N GLU A 81 12.17 13.23 17.33
CA GLU A 81 12.56 11.94 16.72
C GLU A 81 11.58 11.53 15.61
N ARG A 82 10.31 11.98 15.68
CA ARG A 82 9.32 11.77 14.60
C ARG A 82 9.87 12.16 13.24
N ASP A 83 10.45 13.37 13.15
CA ASP A 83 10.90 13.92 11.87
C ASP A 83 12.08 13.12 11.31
N VAL A 84 12.97 12.62 12.18
CA VAL A 84 14.08 11.75 11.77
C VAL A 84 13.58 10.41 11.24
N VAL A 85 12.62 9.78 11.92
CA VAL A 85 12.04 8.50 11.48
C VAL A 85 11.28 8.67 10.17
N PHE A 86 10.48 9.74 10.05
CA PHE A 86 9.66 9.99 8.87
C PHE A 86 10.52 10.40 7.67
N GLU A 87 11.59 11.18 7.86
CA GLU A 87 12.53 11.51 6.79
C GLU A 87 13.26 10.27 6.28
N ARG A 88 13.69 9.39 7.20
CA ARG A 88 14.28 8.10 6.81
C ARG A 88 13.32 7.28 5.98
N PHE A 89 12.06 7.18 6.38
CA PHE A 89 11.07 6.44 5.61
C PHE A 89 10.78 7.08 4.25
N ALA A 90 10.65 8.41 4.20
CA ALA A 90 10.45 9.14 2.94
C ALA A 90 11.62 8.90 1.96
N THR A 91 12.86 8.98 2.45
CA THR A 91 14.06 8.69 1.65
C THR A 91 14.05 7.26 1.11
N GLU A 92 13.67 6.27 1.92
CA GLU A 92 13.60 4.87 1.49
C GLU A 92 12.51 4.63 0.43
N LEU A 93 11.38 5.37 0.50
CA LEU A 93 10.34 5.33 -0.53
C LEU A 93 10.83 5.96 -1.85
N GLU A 94 11.49 7.12 -1.78
CA GLU A 94 12.08 7.78 -2.96
C GLU A 94 13.15 6.92 -3.62
N ALA A 95 13.99 6.24 -2.84
CA ALA A 95 15.00 5.33 -3.36
C ALA A 95 14.38 4.13 -4.11
N ARG A 96 13.12 3.78 -3.81
CA ARG A 96 12.39 2.66 -4.43
C ARG A 96 11.26 3.11 -5.34
N HIS A 97 11.19 4.39 -5.71
CA HIS A 97 10.05 4.94 -6.48
C HIS A 97 9.77 4.16 -7.77
N GLU A 98 10.82 3.69 -8.46
CA GLU A 98 10.67 2.95 -9.71
C GLU A 98 10.13 1.53 -9.48
N ASP A 99 10.57 0.86 -8.41
CA ASP A 99 10.03 -0.45 -8.04
C ASP A 99 8.54 -0.34 -7.64
N ILE A 100 8.18 0.71 -6.91
CA ILE A 100 6.80 1.01 -6.52
C ILE A 100 5.95 1.31 -7.75
N ARG A 101 6.43 2.18 -8.66
CA ARG A 101 5.76 2.50 -9.92
C ARG A 101 5.52 1.26 -10.78
N ILE A 102 6.52 0.37 -10.88
CA ILE A 102 6.39 -0.89 -11.61
C ILE A 102 5.34 -1.79 -10.95
N ALA A 103 5.32 -1.87 -9.60
CA ALA A 103 4.32 -2.64 -8.88
C ALA A 103 2.90 -2.12 -9.14
N GLU A 104 2.67 -0.82 -9.04
CA GLU A 104 1.38 -0.17 -9.32
C GLU A 104 0.94 -0.35 -10.77
N MET A 105 1.87 -0.18 -11.73
CA MET A 105 1.60 -0.40 -13.15
C MET A 105 1.18 -1.84 -13.44
N ILE A 106 1.80 -2.82 -12.79
CA ILE A 106 1.47 -4.24 -12.97
C ILE A 106 0.14 -4.59 -12.33
N ASP A 107 -0.11 -4.09 -11.11
CA ASP A 107 -1.32 -4.42 -10.34
C ASP A 107 -2.57 -3.73 -10.89
N VAL A 108 -2.46 -2.44 -11.23
CA VAL A 108 -3.63 -1.62 -11.58
C VAL A 108 -3.61 -1.11 -13.03
N GLY A 109 -2.49 -1.22 -13.73
CA GLY A 109 -2.40 -0.93 -15.16
C GLY A 109 -2.06 0.52 -15.52
N ASP A 110 -1.83 1.39 -14.54
CA ASP A 110 -1.47 2.78 -14.79
C ASP A 110 0.04 2.94 -15.01
N ARG A 111 0.41 3.41 -16.21
CA ARG A 111 1.81 3.63 -16.59
C ARG A 111 2.36 4.97 -16.09
N ASN A 112 1.47 5.88 -15.69
CA ASN A 112 1.78 7.23 -15.25
C ASN A 112 1.58 7.41 -13.74
N ALA A 113 1.39 6.33 -12.98
CA ALA A 113 1.40 6.40 -11.54
C ALA A 113 2.74 7.01 -11.07
N ILE A 114 2.67 8.02 -10.21
CA ILE A 114 3.80 8.73 -9.60
C ILE A 114 3.60 8.64 -8.09
N SER A 115 4.22 7.65 -7.46
CA SER A 115 4.19 7.47 -6.00
C SER A 115 5.12 8.46 -5.24
N ASN A 116 5.04 9.75 -5.55
CA ASN A 116 5.68 10.80 -4.73
C ASN A 116 4.80 11.26 -3.56
N TYR A 117 3.53 10.84 -3.52
CA TYR A 117 2.59 11.19 -2.46
C TYR A 117 3.06 10.74 -1.07
N GLY A 118 3.55 9.50 -0.95
CA GLY A 118 4.03 8.93 0.32
C GLY A 118 5.14 9.76 0.98
N PRO A 119 6.28 10.00 0.30
CA PRO A 119 7.34 10.89 0.80
C PRO A 119 6.85 12.30 1.15
N SER A 120 5.98 12.89 0.33
CA SER A 120 5.43 14.25 0.55
C SER A 120 4.63 14.33 1.85
N VAL A 121 3.74 13.35 2.08
CA VAL A 121 2.91 13.27 3.29
C VAL A 121 3.73 13.05 4.55
N LEU A 122 4.78 12.21 4.49
CA LEU A 122 5.65 11.95 5.64
C LEU A 122 6.39 13.22 6.09
N ARG A 123 6.85 14.03 5.14
CA ARG A 123 7.52 15.31 5.42
C ARG A 123 6.55 16.42 5.80
N ASN A 124 5.32 16.38 5.31
CA ASN A 124 4.30 17.37 5.61
C ASN A 124 2.93 16.74 5.99
N PRO A 125 2.78 16.25 7.23
CA PRO A 125 1.54 15.59 7.66
C PRO A 125 0.31 16.50 7.65
N SER A 126 0.49 17.82 7.58
CA SER A 126 -0.62 18.77 7.48
C SER A 126 -1.40 18.59 6.16
N GLN A 127 -0.78 18.02 5.13
CA GLN A 127 -1.44 17.64 3.88
C GLN A 127 -2.60 16.67 4.11
N LEU A 128 -2.48 15.71 5.04
CA LEU A 128 -3.56 14.77 5.39
C LEU A 128 -4.75 15.43 6.09
N ARG A 129 -4.60 16.66 6.59
CA ARG A 129 -5.67 17.38 7.29
C ARG A 129 -6.39 18.38 6.39
N ASN A 130 -5.85 18.65 5.19
CA ASN A 130 -6.47 19.55 4.24
C ASN A 130 -7.10 18.75 3.10
N ALA A 131 -8.43 18.74 3.03
CA ALA A 131 -9.18 18.03 1.99
C ALA A 131 -8.81 18.48 0.57
N SER A 132 -8.50 19.77 0.35
CA SER A 132 -8.10 20.25 -0.98
C SER A 132 -6.74 19.72 -1.42
N LEU A 133 -5.83 19.47 -0.48
CA LEU A 133 -4.50 18.88 -0.78
C LEU A 133 -4.54 17.36 -0.95
N LYS A 134 -5.64 16.69 -0.55
CA LYS A 134 -5.86 15.26 -0.84
C LYS A 134 -6.36 15.03 -2.26
N ASP A 135 -7.18 15.94 -2.77
CA ASP A 135 -7.82 15.83 -4.08
C ASP A 135 -6.99 16.51 -5.20
N GLU A 136 -6.10 17.46 -4.86
CA GLU A 136 -5.32 18.26 -5.82
C GLU A 136 -3.80 18.15 -5.64
N ALA A 137 -3.28 17.27 -4.78
CA ALA A 137 -1.83 17.17 -4.69
C ALA A 137 -1.27 16.83 -6.07
N GLU A 138 -0.34 17.65 -6.58
CA GLU A 138 0.43 17.46 -7.82
C GLU A 138 1.16 16.09 -7.89
N ASN A 139 1.03 15.28 -6.84
CA ASN A 139 1.64 13.98 -6.62
C ASN A 139 0.61 12.85 -6.38
N VAL A 140 -0.71 13.10 -6.50
CA VAL A 140 -1.72 12.03 -6.46
C VAL A 140 -1.78 11.40 -7.84
N ASP A 141 -1.78 10.07 -7.90
CA ASP A 141 -1.92 9.33 -9.14
C ASP A 141 -3.18 9.77 -9.87
N VAL A 142 -3.00 10.43 -11.02
CA VAL A 142 -4.11 10.78 -11.90
C VAL A 142 -4.34 9.60 -12.83
N TRP A 143 -5.21 8.70 -12.37
CA TRP A 143 -5.69 7.56 -13.14
C TRP A 143 -6.35 8.04 -14.43
N ALA A 144 -5.65 7.90 -15.56
CA ALA A 144 -6.28 8.07 -16.87
C ALA A 144 -7.26 6.90 -17.07
N PRO A 145 -8.57 7.13 -17.24
CA PRO A 145 -9.52 6.03 -17.44
C PRO A 145 -9.12 5.23 -18.67
N LEU A 146 -9.16 3.90 -18.59
CA LEU A 146 -9.17 3.05 -19.79
C LEU A 146 -10.34 3.50 -20.67
N ALA A 147 -10.13 3.51 -22.00
CA ALA A 147 -11.06 4.05 -23.00
C ALA A 147 -12.50 3.47 -22.97
N SER A 148 -12.74 2.42 -22.16
CA SER A 148 -14.03 1.76 -21.96
C SER A 148 -14.93 2.39 -20.88
N GLY A 149 -14.53 3.50 -20.25
CA GLY A 149 -15.46 4.39 -19.53
C GLY A 149 -16.02 3.85 -18.20
N LYS A 150 -15.39 2.85 -17.57
CA LYS A 150 -15.76 2.43 -16.22
C LYS A 150 -14.83 3.11 -15.20
N GLY A 151 -15.37 4.17 -14.58
CA GLY A 151 -15.02 4.79 -13.29
C GLY A 151 -13.55 4.86 -12.89
N ALA A 152 -13.03 6.07 -12.69
CA ALA A 152 -11.79 6.27 -11.95
C ALA A 152 -11.96 5.69 -10.53
N LEU A 153 -11.27 4.58 -10.23
CA LEU A 153 -11.12 4.09 -8.87
C LEU A 153 -10.27 5.12 -8.12
N ARG A 154 -10.89 5.86 -7.21
CA ARG A 154 -10.18 6.80 -6.33
C ARG A 154 -9.64 5.98 -5.16
N ALA A 155 -8.32 5.90 -5.02
CA ALA A 155 -7.69 5.33 -3.84
C ALA A 155 -8.11 6.14 -2.61
N ILE A 156 -8.82 5.50 -1.67
CA ILE A 156 -9.16 6.09 -0.37
C ILE A 156 -7.98 5.80 0.56
N PRO A 157 -7.40 6.79 1.25
CA PRO A 157 -6.28 6.54 2.16
C PRO A 157 -6.68 5.57 3.27
N LEU A 158 -5.89 4.52 3.45
CA LEU A 158 -5.96 3.60 4.59
C LEU A 158 -5.62 4.37 5.88
N GLY A 159 -6.61 4.58 6.73
CA GLY A 159 -6.45 5.16 8.07
C GLY A 159 -7.81 5.52 8.68
N PRO A 160 -7.92 5.61 10.03
CA PRO A 160 -9.19 5.93 10.65
C PRO A 160 -9.63 7.34 10.23
N ILE A 161 -10.79 7.40 9.57
CA ILE A 161 -11.58 8.62 9.43
C ILE A 161 -12.12 8.90 10.83
N ALA A 162 -11.70 10.02 11.41
CA ALA A 162 -12.27 10.56 12.64
C ALA A 162 -13.70 11.07 12.41
#